data_AF-A0A1I2H6E3-F1
#
_entry.id   AF-A0A1I2H6E3-F1
#
_cell.length_a   1.000
_cell.length_b   1.000
_cell.length_c   1.000
_cell.angle_alpha   90.00
_cell.angle_beta   90.00
_cell.angle_gamma   90.00
#
_symmetry.space_group_name_H-M   'P 1'
#
loop_
_entity.id
_entity.type
_entity.pdbx_description
1 polymer ?
#
loop_
_entity_poly.entity_id
_entity_poly.type
_entity_poly.pdbx_seq_one_letter_code
_entity_poly.pdbx_strand_id
1 'polypeptide(L)'
;MAILHKATIVPSKLELLAAWLPTRPWYGAPAGSGSPAGSGGSAGSGGSAGSGGSAGSGGSAGSGGSAGSGGSAGSDGPARSDGSAGSGSSAVVPERVAAARFDDPAGEVGIETLIVRAGDGPLLHVPLTYRDAPLAGADEWLVGTTEHSVLGTRWVYDAEGDPVYRAVVAETIRSGGHEAAEEFEVDGLTVTREPAMRLRGSTADPGDVSGDLTVVRTIGPVIAMGATLTGTWDGESAVLALLT
;
A
#
# COMPACT_ATOMS: atom_id res chain seq x y z
N MET A 1 -5.40 -21.12 4.42
CA MET A 1 -6.71 -20.75 4.96
C MET A 1 -6.62 -19.35 5.55
N ALA A 2 -7.57 -18.46 5.23
CA ALA A 2 -7.65 -17.12 5.80
C ALA A 2 -8.69 -17.06 6.92
N ILE A 3 -8.23 -17.03 8.17
CA ILE A 3 -9.10 -16.99 9.36
C ILE A 3 -9.61 -15.56 9.58
N LEU A 4 -10.93 -15.43 9.73
CA LEU A 4 -11.62 -14.18 10.05
C LEU A 4 -12.16 -14.25 11.47
N HIS A 5 -11.58 -13.44 12.35
CA HIS A 5 -12.07 -13.29 13.72
C HIS A 5 -13.27 -12.35 13.75
N LYS A 6 -14.25 -12.68 14.60
CA LYS A 6 -15.28 -11.71 15.01
C LYS A 6 -14.62 -10.66 15.91
N ALA A 7 -14.19 -9.55 15.32
CA ALA A 7 -13.44 -8.51 15.99
C ALA A 7 -13.94 -7.11 15.66
N THR A 8 -13.67 -6.19 16.58
CA THR A 8 -13.75 -4.76 16.30
C THR A 8 -12.36 -4.31 15.83
N ILE A 9 -12.34 -3.49 14.78
CA ILE A 9 -11.13 -2.98 14.12
C ILE A 9 -11.25 -1.45 14.10
N VAL A 10 -10.35 -0.74 14.81
CA VAL A 10 -10.42 0.71 14.97
C VAL A 10 -9.05 1.36 14.72
N PRO A 11 -8.94 2.34 13.80
CA PRO A 11 -9.93 2.67 12.77
C PRO A 11 -10.24 1.45 11.89
N SER A 12 -11.42 1.44 11.30
CA SER A 12 -11.79 0.43 10.31
C SER A 12 -10.96 0.60 9.05
N LYS A 13 -10.89 -0.47 8.27
CA LYS A 13 -10.21 -0.51 6.97
C LYS A 13 -10.71 0.58 6.01
N LEU A 14 -12.03 0.77 5.93
CA LEU A 14 -12.61 1.78 5.04
C LEU A 14 -12.32 3.21 5.52
N GLU A 15 -12.24 3.44 6.84
CA GLU A 15 -11.80 4.73 7.38
C GLU A 15 -10.34 5.02 7.07
N LEU A 16 -9.46 4.01 7.19
CA LEU A 16 -8.06 4.13 6.75
C LEU A 16 -7.98 4.48 5.26
N LEU A 17 -8.75 3.79 4.42
CA LEU A 17 -8.80 4.08 2.98
C LEU A 17 -9.38 5.47 2.67
N ALA A 18 -10.36 5.95 3.42
CA ALA A 18 -10.95 7.28 3.25
C ALA A 18 -9.88 8.38 3.40
N ALA A 19 -8.95 8.22 4.35
CA ALA A 19 -7.85 9.14 4.55
C ALA A 19 -6.71 8.95 3.54
N TRP A 20 -6.41 7.70 3.17
CA TRP A 20 -5.25 7.36 2.36
C TRP A 20 -5.46 7.55 0.85
N LEU A 21 -6.62 7.14 0.31
CA LEU A 21 -6.89 7.15 -1.13
C LEU A 21 -6.68 8.54 -1.78
N PRO A 22 -7.15 9.66 -1.21
CA PRO A 22 -6.95 10.99 -1.79
C PRO A 22 -5.48 11.41 -1.96
N THR A 23 -4.55 10.75 -1.26
CA THR A 23 -3.12 11.04 -1.36
C THR A 23 -2.44 10.31 -2.51
N ARG A 24 -3.14 9.41 -3.20
CA ARG A 24 -2.56 8.56 -4.24
C ARG A 24 -2.66 9.22 -5.62
N PRO A 25 -1.60 9.15 -6.45
CA PRO A 25 -1.57 9.84 -7.74
C PRO A 25 -2.57 9.28 -8.76
N TRP A 26 -3.00 8.03 -8.59
CA TRP A 26 -4.00 7.36 -9.43
C TRP A 26 -5.44 7.55 -8.93
N TYR A 27 -5.65 8.18 -7.77
CA TYR A 27 -6.98 8.39 -7.21
C TYR A 27 -7.79 9.38 -8.08
N GLY A 28 -8.96 8.93 -8.56
CA GLY A 28 -9.80 9.69 -9.48
C GLY A 28 -9.35 9.67 -10.94
N ALA A 29 -8.23 9.00 -11.26
CA ALA A 29 -7.79 8.84 -12.64
C ALA A 29 -8.69 7.82 -13.37
N PRO A 30 -9.02 8.04 -14.66
CA PRO A 30 -9.78 7.07 -15.44
C PRO A 30 -8.97 5.77 -15.67
N ALA A 31 -9.68 4.66 -15.83
CA ALA A 31 -9.08 3.35 -16.06
C ALA A 31 -8.11 3.36 -17.26
N GLY A 32 -6.99 2.64 -17.12
CA GLY A 32 -5.95 2.55 -18.16
C GLY A 32 -4.86 3.63 -18.10
N SER A 33 -4.94 4.59 -17.17
CA SER A 33 -3.80 5.43 -16.80
C SER A 33 -2.89 4.63 -15.86
N GLY A 34 -1.91 3.91 -16.41
CA GLY A 34 -1.02 3.05 -15.63
C GLY A 34 -0.38 3.78 -14.44
N SER A 35 -0.17 3.07 -13.32
CA SER A 35 0.71 3.55 -12.26
C SER A 35 2.08 3.86 -12.86
N PRO A 36 2.73 5.00 -12.54
CA PRO A 36 4.13 5.16 -12.88
C PRO A 36 4.88 4.02 -12.17
N ALA A 37 5.60 3.21 -12.95
CA ALA A 37 6.47 2.17 -12.45
C ALA A 37 7.33 2.75 -11.32
N GLY A 38 7.28 2.13 -10.14
CA GLY A 38 8.04 2.55 -8.97
C GLY A 38 9.50 2.75 -9.36
N SER A 39 10.04 3.93 -9.07
CA SER A 39 11.46 4.22 -9.26
C SER A 39 12.25 3.30 -8.33
N GLY A 40 12.72 2.18 -8.87
CA GLY A 40 13.71 1.33 -8.23
C GLY A 40 14.96 2.16 -7.93
N GLY A 41 15.08 2.61 -6.68
CA GLY A 41 16.27 3.27 -6.18
C GLY A 41 17.44 2.29 -6.28
N SER A 42 18.31 2.51 -7.27
CA SER A 42 19.56 1.77 -7.40
C SER A 42 20.38 2.01 -6.14
N ALA A 43 20.67 0.93 -5.39
CA ALA A 43 21.53 0.97 -4.22
C ALA A 43 22.84 1.67 -4.57
N GLY A 44 23.09 2.79 -3.89
CA GLY A 44 24.33 3.55 -4.01
C GLY A 44 25.53 2.66 -3.71
N SER A 45 26.44 2.61 -4.68
CA SER A 45 27.72 1.94 -4.60
C SER A 45 28.52 2.38 -3.37
N GLY A 46 29.08 1.39 -2.67
CA GLY A 46 29.85 1.58 -1.43
C GLY A 46 31.07 2.49 -1.63
N GLY A 47 31.09 3.58 -0.88
CA GLY A 47 32.28 4.40 -0.70
C GLY A 47 33.31 3.67 0.16
N SER A 48 34.45 3.32 -0.42
CA SER A 48 35.58 2.70 0.27
C SER A 48 36.18 3.68 1.28
N ALA A 49 36.37 3.21 2.51
CA ALA A 49 37.03 3.95 3.58
C ALA A 49 38.46 4.35 3.18
N GLY A 50 38.74 5.66 3.20
CA GLY A 50 40.09 6.19 3.12
C GLY A 50 40.80 6.02 4.46
N SER A 51 41.89 5.27 4.48
CA SER A 51 42.77 5.07 5.62
C SER A 51 43.95 6.06 5.59
N GLY A 52 44.25 6.61 6.78
CA GLY A 52 45.61 6.99 7.19
C GLY A 52 46.17 8.34 6.72
N GLY A 53 46.24 9.29 7.66
CA GLY A 53 47.01 10.53 7.51
C GLY A 53 47.48 11.04 8.88
N SER A 54 48.78 11.00 9.07
CA SER A 54 49.60 11.16 10.28
C SER A 54 49.40 12.42 11.13
N ALA A 55 49.77 12.28 12.41
CA ALA A 55 49.94 13.33 13.40
C ALA A 55 50.88 14.48 12.95
N GLY A 56 50.51 15.70 13.35
CA GLY A 56 51.33 16.90 13.27
C GLY A 56 51.04 17.80 14.47
N SER A 57 52.11 18.19 15.16
CA SER A 57 52.17 18.83 16.47
C SER A 57 52.10 20.36 16.45
N GLY A 58 51.55 20.92 17.53
CA GLY A 58 52.03 22.17 18.16
C GLY A 58 51.33 23.47 17.75
N GLY A 59 50.97 24.29 18.76
CA GLY A 59 50.62 25.70 18.58
C GLY A 59 49.64 26.23 19.62
N SER A 60 50.16 26.93 20.63
CA SER A 60 49.43 27.52 21.75
C SER A 60 48.84 28.90 21.44
N ALA A 61 47.74 29.21 22.15
CA ALA A 61 47.28 30.53 22.63
C ALA A 61 46.87 31.62 21.62
N GLY A 62 45.67 32.16 21.85
CA GLY A 62 45.18 33.41 21.24
C GLY A 62 43.78 33.75 21.75
N SER A 63 43.72 34.68 22.69
CA SER A 63 42.54 35.22 23.36
C SER A 63 41.83 36.32 22.57
N GLY A 64 40.52 36.45 22.78
CA GLY A 64 39.80 37.75 22.76
C GLY A 64 38.86 37.97 21.58
N GLY A 65 37.66 38.47 21.88
CA GLY A 65 36.75 39.04 20.88
C GLY A 65 35.28 38.94 21.24
N SER A 66 34.81 39.83 22.12
CA SER A 66 33.40 40.05 22.41
C SER A 66 32.77 41.03 21.41
N ALA A 67 31.44 40.96 21.32
CA ALA A 67 30.48 42.00 20.93
C ALA A 67 30.17 42.23 19.44
N GLY A 68 28.87 42.30 19.18
CA GLY A 68 28.25 42.61 17.88
C GLY A 68 26.73 42.53 17.96
N SER A 69 26.14 43.41 18.76
CA SER A 69 24.70 43.69 18.85
C SER A 69 24.18 44.49 17.66
N GLY A 70 22.91 44.29 17.29
CA GLY A 70 22.07 45.34 16.71
C GLY A 70 21.38 44.99 15.39
N GLY A 71 20.06 45.16 15.34
CA GLY A 71 19.30 45.12 14.10
C GLY A 71 17.80 44.86 14.29
N SER A 72 17.11 45.77 14.98
CA SER A 72 15.65 45.77 15.10
C SER A 72 15.00 46.57 13.97
N ALA A 73 13.76 46.17 13.64
CA ALA A 73 12.63 46.98 13.16
C ALA A 73 12.44 47.26 11.66
N GLY A 74 11.17 47.14 11.25
CA GLY A 74 10.59 47.56 9.98
C GLY A 74 9.48 46.60 9.52
N SER A 75 8.34 46.50 10.21
CA SER A 75 7.11 47.31 10.03
C SER A 75 6.21 46.85 8.86
N ASP A 76 5.10 46.22 9.26
CA ASP A 76 3.72 46.24 8.73
C ASP A 76 3.48 46.52 7.24
N GLY A 77 2.98 45.49 6.55
CA GLY A 77 2.22 45.58 5.30
C GLY A 77 0.94 44.74 5.42
N PRO A 78 -0.21 45.19 4.88
CA PRO A 78 -1.53 44.80 5.36
C PRO A 78 -1.92 43.38 4.99
N ALA A 79 -2.62 42.75 5.93
CA ALA A 79 -3.33 41.50 5.78
C ALA A 79 -4.20 41.51 4.51
N ARG A 80 -3.82 40.69 3.53
CA ARG A 80 -4.77 40.15 2.57
C ARG A 80 -5.33 38.90 3.22
N SER A 81 -6.51 39.03 3.79
CA SER A 81 -7.35 37.88 4.13
C SER A 81 -7.96 37.36 2.82
N ASP A 82 -7.20 36.58 2.06
CA ASP A 82 -7.82 35.57 1.23
C ASP A 82 -8.18 34.41 2.16
N GLY A 83 -9.45 34.40 2.56
CA GLY A 83 -10.04 33.25 3.21
C GLY A 83 -9.88 32.04 2.28
N SER A 84 -8.80 31.29 2.47
CA SER A 84 -8.79 29.87 2.17
C SER A 84 -9.75 29.27 3.19
N ALA A 85 -11.04 29.32 2.86
CA ALA A 85 -11.97 28.31 3.33
C ALA A 85 -11.24 26.99 3.08
N GLY A 86 -10.76 26.36 4.16
CA GLY A 86 -10.37 24.98 4.10
C GLY A 86 -11.58 24.28 3.48
N SER A 87 -11.43 23.87 2.22
CA SER A 87 -12.30 22.84 1.69
C SER A 87 -11.91 21.61 2.49
N GLY A 88 -12.49 21.50 3.68
CA GLY A 88 -12.61 20.27 4.41
C GLY A 88 -13.49 19.40 3.54
N SER A 89 -12.89 18.82 2.49
CA SER A 89 -13.41 17.63 1.88
C SER A 89 -13.47 16.63 3.03
N SER A 90 -14.66 16.47 3.60
CA SER A 90 -14.90 15.40 4.55
C SER A 90 -14.51 14.13 3.80
N ALA A 91 -13.51 13.42 4.30
CA ALA A 91 -12.99 12.22 3.65
C ALA A 91 -14.17 11.29 3.34
N VAL A 92 -14.37 11.00 2.05
CA VAL A 92 -15.46 10.13 1.61
C VAL A 92 -15.07 8.71 1.99
N VAL A 93 -15.82 8.10 2.92
CA VAL A 93 -15.63 6.69 3.25
C VAL A 93 -16.03 5.87 2.02
N PRO A 94 -15.10 5.10 1.43
CA PRO A 94 -15.41 4.33 0.23
C PRO A 94 -16.34 3.17 0.57
N GLU A 95 -17.23 2.85 -0.36
CA GLU A 95 -18.03 1.64 -0.33
C GLU A 95 -17.17 0.44 -0.77
N ARG A 96 -17.29 -0.69 -0.06
CA ARG A 96 -16.69 -1.95 -0.48
C ARG A 96 -17.65 -2.69 -1.40
N VAL A 97 -17.26 -2.84 -2.66
CA VAL A 97 -18.02 -3.57 -3.69
C VAL A 97 -17.72 -5.06 -3.60
N ALA A 98 -16.44 -5.44 -3.56
CA ALA A 98 -16.04 -6.84 -3.54
C ALA A 98 -14.73 -7.04 -2.76
N ALA A 99 -14.48 -8.27 -2.32
CA ALA A 99 -13.26 -8.63 -1.62
C ALA A 99 -12.91 -10.10 -1.83
N ALA A 100 -11.62 -10.39 -1.87
CA ALA A 100 -11.08 -11.74 -1.83
C ALA A 100 -9.80 -11.76 -0.99
N ARG A 101 -9.44 -12.93 -0.49
CA ARG A 101 -8.22 -13.13 0.31
C ARG A 101 -7.28 -14.09 -0.35
N PHE A 102 -6.02 -13.98 0.01
CA PHE A 102 -5.01 -14.98 -0.29
C PHE A 102 -4.45 -15.57 1.00
N ASP A 103 -3.88 -16.76 0.85
CA ASP A 103 -3.11 -17.39 1.90
C ASP A 103 -1.66 -16.93 1.82
N ASP A 104 -1.14 -16.45 2.94
CA ASP A 104 0.30 -16.39 3.15
C ASP A 104 0.81 -17.80 3.48
N PRO A 105 1.76 -18.37 2.71
CA PRO A 105 2.36 -19.67 3.00
C PRO A 105 3.00 -19.76 4.39
N ALA A 106 3.49 -18.64 4.94
CA ALA A 106 4.05 -18.59 6.30
C ALA A 106 2.97 -18.36 7.39
N GLY A 107 1.78 -17.90 7.01
CA GLY A 107 0.69 -17.58 7.93
C GLY A 107 0.91 -16.34 8.79
N GLU A 108 1.86 -15.47 8.43
CA GLU A 108 2.24 -14.28 9.20
C GLU A 108 1.53 -13.01 8.71
N VAL A 109 1.22 -12.95 7.42
CA VAL A 109 0.65 -11.78 6.76
C VAL A 109 -0.79 -12.04 6.36
N GLY A 110 -1.71 -11.19 6.82
CA GLY A 110 -3.07 -11.16 6.28
C GLY A 110 -3.04 -10.53 4.89
N ILE A 111 -3.53 -11.22 3.87
CA ILE A 111 -3.54 -10.71 2.49
C ILE A 111 -4.98 -10.61 1.98
N GLU A 112 -5.33 -9.45 1.43
CA GLU A 112 -6.67 -9.18 0.91
C GLU A 112 -6.61 -8.26 -0.30
N THR A 113 -7.48 -8.48 -1.26
CA THR A 113 -7.73 -7.59 -2.38
C THR A 113 -9.16 -7.06 -2.30
N LEU A 114 -9.32 -5.74 -2.37
CA LEU A 114 -10.61 -5.07 -2.33
C LEU A 114 -10.94 -4.39 -3.65
N ILE A 115 -12.21 -4.42 -4.03
CA ILE A 115 -12.80 -3.49 -4.99
C ILE A 115 -13.63 -2.48 -4.20
N VAL A 116 -13.31 -1.20 -4.34
CA VAL A 116 -13.98 -0.12 -3.61
C VAL A 116 -14.41 1.01 -4.55
N ARG A 117 -15.40 1.78 -4.11
CA ARG A 117 -15.85 3.02 -4.78
C ARG A 117 -15.90 4.18 -3.81
N ALA A 118 -15.20 5.26 -4.10
CA ALA A 118 -15.29 6.50 -3.32
C ALA A 118 -16.23 7.49 -4.02
N GLY A 119 -17.42 7.71 -3.43
CA GLY A 119 -18.46 8.57 -4.03
C GLY A 119 -18.84 8.11 -5.44
N ASP A 120 -18.96 9.06 -6.37
CA ASP A 120 -19.23 8.78 -7.80
C ASP A 120 -17.96 8.45 -8.62
N GLY A 121 -16.83 8.20 -7.95
CA GLY A 121 -15.56 7.87 -8.57
C GLY A 121 -15.54 6.50 -9.26
N PRO A 122 -14.43 6.18 -9.96
CA PRO A 122 -14.27 4.87 -10.58
C PRO A 122 -14.17 3.75 -9.53
N LEU A 123 -14.32 2.50 -9.97
CA LEU A 123 -13.97 1.35 -9.16
C LEU A 123 -12.46 1.27 -9.02
N LEU A 124 -11.99 1.13 -7.78
CA LEU A 124 -10.58 1.06 -7.42
C LEU A 124 -10.26 -0.34 -6.89
N HIS A 125 -9.17 -0.91 -7.37
CA HIS A 125 -8.58 -2.12 -6.82
C HIS A 125 -7.50 -1.74 -5.81
N VAL A 126 -7.73 -2.11 -4.56
CA VAL A 126 -6.88 -1.76 -3.43
C VAL A 126 -6.49 -3.04 -2.70
N PRO A 127 -5.31 -3.61 -3.01
CA PRO A 127 -4.80 -4.73 -2.25
C PRO A 127 -4.16 -4.25 -0.95
N LEU A 128 -4.40 -4.97 0.14
CA LEU A 128 -3.92 -4.64 1.47
C LEU A 128 -3.23 -5.83 2.12
N THR A 129 -2.14 -5.55 2.84
CA THR A 129 -1.55 -6.50 3.80
C THR A 129 -1.70 -6.03 5.23
N TYR A 130 -1.85 -7.00 6.14
CA TYR A 130 -1.97 -6.77 7.57
C TYR A 130 -0.85 -7.51 8.29
N ARG A 131 -0.01 -6.76 9.00
CA ARG A 131 1.14 -7.28 9.74
C ARG A 131 1.01 -7.01 11.24
N ASP A 132 1.63 -7.85 12.05
CA ASP A 132 1.69 -7.72 13.51
C ASP A 132 2.86 -6.84 14.00
N ALA A 133 3.72 -6.39 13.08
CA ALA A 133 4.80 -5.45 13.31
C ALA A 133 5.04 -4.57 12.06
N PRO A 134 5.69 -3.39 12.20
CA PRO A 134 6.08 -2.57 11.06
C PRO A 134 6.99 -3.31 10.09
N LEU A 135 6.74 -3.17 8.79
CA LEU A 135 7.61 -3.65 7.72
C LEU A 135 8.72 -2.63 7.44
N ALA A 136 9.98 -3.04 7.62
CA ALA A 136 11.14 -2.19 7.43
C ALA A 136 11.26 -1.70 5.97
N GLY A 137 11.44 -0.38 5.79
CA GLY A 137 11.61 0.23 4.47
C GLY A 137 10.33 0.38 3.65
N ALA A 138 9.16 0.11 4.23
CA ALA A 138 7.86 0.20 3.56
C ALA A 138 7.01 1.40 4.03
N ASP A 139 7.63 2.42 4.64
CA ASP A 139 6.94 3.59 5.20
C ASP A 139 6.06 4.31 4.18
N GLU A 140 6.49 4.40 2.92
CA GLU A 140 5.72 5.03 1.83
C GLU A 140 4.44 4.27 1.45
N TRP A 141 4.40 2.96 1.77
CA TRP A 141 3.30 2.04 1.51
C TRP A 141 2.37 1.89 2.71
N LEU A 142 2.71 2.48 3.86
CA LEU A 142 1.88 2.41 5.06
C LEU A 142 0.58 3.19 4.82
N VAL A 143 -0.55 2.48 4.91
CA VAL A 143 -1.90 3.06 4.87
C VAL A 143 -2.25 3.61 6.25
N GLY A 144 -1.90 2.86 7.29
CA GLY A 144 -2.07 3.25 8.69
C GLY A 144 -2.00 2.07 9.64
N THR A 145 -2.35 2.31 10.91
CA THR A 145 -2.42 1.27 11.94
C THR A 145 -3.85 1.12 12.43
N THR A 146 -4.21 -0.09 12.86
CA THR A 146 -5.51 -0.39 13.43
C THR A 146 -5.38 -1.29 14.66
N GLU A 147 -6.23 -1.07 15.65
CA GLU A 147 -6.38 -1.92 16.82
C GLU A 147 -7.43 -3.00 16.55
N HIS A 148 -6.99 -4.25 16.51
CA HIS A 148 -7.85 -5.43 16.33
C HIS A 148 -8.12 -6.06 17.69
N SER A 149 -9.39 -6.16 18.10
CA SER A 149 -9.76 -6.60 19.46
C SER A 149 -9.24 -8.00 19.85
N VAL A 150 -8.95 -8.87 18.88
CA VAL A 150 -8.38 -10.22 19.10
C VAL A 150 -6.87 -10.29 18.86
N LEU A 151 -6.34 -9.51 17.91
CA LEU A 151 -4.98 -9.66 17.40
C LEU A 151 -4.07 -8.52 17.88
N GLY A 152 -4.60 -7.51 18.56
CA GLY A 152 -3.88 -6.29 18.94
C GLY A 152 -3.62 -5.38 17.75
N THR A 153 -2.59 -4.54 17.87
CA THR A 153 -2.20 -3.58 16.83
C THR A 153 -1.83 -4.30 15.52
N ARG A 154 -2.27 -3.73 14.40
CA ARG A 154 -1.99 -4.20 13.05
C ARG A 154 -1.51 -3.04 12.20
N TRP A 155 -0.42 -3.26 11.46
CA TRP A 155 0.08 -2.34 10.46
C TRP A 155 -0.51 -2.72 9.11
N VAL A 156 -1.22 -1.76 8.50
CA VAL A 156 -1.92 -1.95 7.24
C VAL A 156 -1.13 -1.27 6.14
N TYR A 157 -0.71 -2.05 5.14
CA TYR A 157 0.05 -1.56 4.00
C TYR A 157 -0.75 -1.69 2.72
N ASP A 158 -0.46 -0.80 1.79
CA ASP A 158 -0.76 -0.99 0.39
C ASP A 158 0.11 -2.13 -0.13
N ALA A 159 -0.55 -3.23 -0.48
CA ALA A 159 0.14 -4.50 -0.68
C ALA A 159 1.09 -4.50 -1.88
N GLU A 160 1.01 -3.51 -2.78
CA GLU A 160 1.95 -3.38 -3.89
C GLU A 160 3.40 -3.25 -3.41
N GLY A 161 3.62 -2.66 -2.23
CA GLY A 161 4.93 -2.56 -1.58
C GLY A 161 5.31 -3.75 -0.69
N ASP A 162 4.43 -4.73 -0.53
CA ASP A 162 4.67 -5.88 0.34
C ASP A 162 5.19 -7.08 -0.47
N PRO A 163 6.43 -7.57 -0.22
CA PRO A 163 7.00 -8.68 -1.00
C PRO A 163 6.21 -9.98 -0.87
N VAL A 164 5.49 -10.20 0.24
CA VAL A 164 4.68 -11.41 0.45
C VAL A 164 3.48 -11.39 -0.49
N TYR A 165 2.77 -10.26 -0.59
CA TYR A 165 1.67 -10.11 -1.54
C TYR A 165 2.14 -10.34 -2.98
N ARG A 166 3.26 -9.71 -3.36
CA ARG A 166 3.79 -9.82 -4.73
C ARG A 166 4.12 -11.28 -5.08
N ALA A 167 4.75 -12.01 -4.17
CA ALA A 167 5.08 -13.42 -4.38
C ALA A 167 3.83 -14.29 -4.50
N VAL A 168 2.84 -14.10 -3.62
CA VAL A 168 1.59 -14.88 -3.59
C VAL A 168 0.74 -14.64 -4.83
N VAL A 169 0.60 -13.39 -5.28
CA VAL A 169 -0.17 -13.08 -6.49
C VAL A 169 0.52 -13.60 -7.74
N ALA A 170 1.84 -13.40 -7.87
CA ALA A 170 2.60 -13.95 -8.99
C ALA A 170 2.45 -15.48 -9.05
N GLU A 171 2.52 -16.17 -7.92
CA GLU A 171 2.33 -17.61 -7.86
C GLU A 171 0.90 -18.04 -8.22
N THR A 172 -0.10 -17.30 -7.75
CA THR A 172 -1.50 -17.56 -8.11
C THR A 172 -1.71 -17.44 -9.63
N ILE A 173 -1.11 -16.42 -10.26
CA ILE A 173 -1.16 -16.25 -11.72
C ILE A 173 -0.51 -17.44 -12.42
N ARG A 174 0.73 -17.78 -12.04
CA ARG A 174 1.51 -18.86 -12.68
C ARG A 174 0.84 -20.22 -12.58
N SER A 175 0.34 -20.56 -11.39
CA SER A 175 -0.32 -21.84 -11.11
C SER A 175 -1.75 -21.92 -11.66
N GLY A 176 -2.33 -20.80 -12.12
CA GLY A 176 -3.76 -20.74 -12.44
C GLY A 176 -4.66 -20.86 -11.21
N GLY A 177 -4.11 -20.52 -10.04
CA GLY A 177 -4.75 -20.61 -8.74
C GLY A 177 -5.92 -19.64 -8.56
N HIS A 178 -6.43 -19.60 -7.34
CA HIS A 178 -7.64 -18.89 -6.96
C HIS A 178 -7.53 -18.36 -5.51
N GLU A 179 -8.56 -17.65 -5.06
CA GLU A 179 -8.68 -17.09 -3.73
C GLU A 179 -8.59 -18.16 -2.63
N ALA A 180 -8.16 -17.74 -1.45
CA ALA A 180 -8.28 -18.53 -0.24
C ALA A 180 -9.75 -18.66 0.19
N ALA A 181 -10.11 -19.81 0.76
CA ALA A 181 -11.38 -19.96 1.45
C ALA A 181 -11.45 -19.02 2.66
N GLU A 182 -12.58 -18.33 2.82
CA GLU A 182 -12.86 -17.46 3.96
C GLU A 182 -13.54 -18.26 5.06
N GLU A 183 -12.87 -18.37 6.20
CA GLU A 183 -13.40 -19.10 7.35
C GLU A 183 -13.62 -18.17 8.53
N PHE A 184 -14.83 -18.21 9.08
CA PHE A 184 -15.23 -17.44 10.25
C PHE A 184 -15.30 -18.35 11.45
N GLU A 185 -14.74 -17.89 12.57
CA GLU A 185 -14.96 -18.54 13.85
C GLU A 185 -16.22 -17.94 14.50
N VAL A 186 -17.28 -18.74 14.60
CA VAL A 186 -18.57 -18.37 15.22
C VAL A 186 -18.85 -19.34 16.36
N ASP A 187 -18.84 -18.84 17.59
CA ASP A 187 -19.13 -19.63 18.80
C ASP A 187 -18.26 -20.91 18.93
N GLY A 188 -17.00 -20.83 18.50
CA GLY A 188 -16.04 -21.94 18.52
C GLY A 188 -16.20 -22.94 17.37
N LEU A 189 -17.06 -22.64 16.39
CA LEU A 189 -17.23 -23.41 15.16
C LEU A 189 -16.68 -22.65 13.96
N THR A 190 -15.91 -23.34 13.13
CA THR A 190 -15.41 -22.82 11.86
C THR A 190 -16.50 -22.91 10.79
N VAL A 191 -16.86 -21.77 10.20
CA VAL A 191 -17.84 -21.66 9.12
C VAL A 191 -17.17 -21.09 7.87
N THR A 192 -17.14 -21.86 6.79
CA THR A 192 -16.65 -21.38 5.49
C THR A 192 -17.73 -20.57 4.78
N ARG A 193 -17.38 -19.39 4.28
CA ARG A 193 -18.27 -18.51 3.52
C ARG A 193 -17.94 -18.53 2.03
N GLU A 194 -18.96 -18.37 1.18
CA GLU A 194 -18.73 -18.08 -0.23
C GLU A 194 -18.04 -16.70 -0.39
N PRO A 195 -16.92 -16.63 -1.13
CA PRO A 195 -16.16 -15.39 -1.26
C PRO A 195 -16.96 -14.35 -2.04
N ALA A 196 -16.85 -13.08 -1.63
CA ALA A 196 -17.52 -11.96 -2.30
C ALA A 196 -16.94 -11.66 -3.69
N MET A 197 -15.75 -12.17 -3.98
CA MET A 197 -15.10 -12.10 -5.28
C MET A 197 -14.32 -13.40 -5.51
N ARG A 198 -14.47 -13.98 -6.69
CA ARG A 198 -13.66 -15.11 -7.14
C ARG A 198 -12.44 -14.60 -7.89
N LEU A 199 -11.30 -15.24 -7.66
CA LEU A 199 -10.04 -14.93 -8.31
C LEU A 199 -9.63 -16.09 -9.20
N ARG A 200 -9.00 -15.77 -10.34
CA ARG A 200 -8.44 -16.77 -11.23
C ARG A 200 -7.16 -16.29 -11.87
N GLY A 201 -6.08 -17.05 -11.67
CA GLY A 201 -4.86 -16.93 -12.46
C GLY A 201 -5.06 -17.52 -13.86
N SER A 202 -4.49 -16.89 -14.88
CA SER A 202 -4.66 -17.32 -16.28
C SER A 202 -3.81 -18.52 -16.69
N THR A 203 -2.98 -19.08 -15.80
CA THR A 203 -1.82 -19.97 -16.08
C THR A 203 -0.83 -19.32 -17.03
N ALA A 204 0.41 -19.10 -16.57
CA ALA A 204 1.49 -18.75 -17.48
C ALA A 204 1.93 -20.01 -18.25
N ASP A 205 2.36 -19.88 -19.51
CA ASP A 205 3.08 -20.99 -20.15
C ASP A 205 4.28 -21.34 -19.25
N PRO A 206 4.56 -22.64 -18.97
CA PRO A 206 5.57 -23.05 -17.99
C PRO A 206 7.01 -22.60 -18.33
N GLY A 207 7.23 -22.01 -19.51
CA GLY A 207 8.49 -21.40 -19.94
C GLY A 207 8.63 -19.90 -19.64
N ASP A 208 7.57 -19.21 -19.21
CA ASP A 208 7.54 -17.76 -18.99
C ASP A 208 7.30 -17.44 -17.50
N VAL A 209 8.31 -17.74 -16.68
CA VAL A 209 8.23 -17.70 -15.20
C VAL A 209 8.95 -16.51 -14.57
N SER A 210 9.49 -15.61 -15.39
CA SER A 210 10.18 -14.38 -14.98
C SER A 210 9.45 -13.17 -15.53
N GLY A 211 8.47 -12.68 -14.79
CA GLY A 211 7.75 -11.46 -15.13
C GLY A 211 7.65 -10.50 -13.95
N ASP A 212 7.57 -9.22 -14.25
CA ASP A 212 7.31 -8.16 -13.29
C ASP A 212 5.81 -8.09 -13.01
N LEU A 213 5.43 -8.19 -11.73
CA LEU A 213 4.03 -8.05 -11.31
C LEU A 213 3.60 -6.58 -11.38
N THR A 214 2.60 -6.31 -12.21
CA THR A 214 1.93 -5.01 -12.32
C THR A 214 0.51 -5.10 -11.74
N VAL A 215 0.20 -4.26 -10.75
CA VAL A 215 -1.14 -4.19 -10.14
C VAL A 215 -2.00 -3.16 -10.88
N VAL A 216 -3.20 -3.55 -11.31
CA VAL A 216 -4.18 -2.65 -11.91
C VAL A 216 -4.90 -1.89 -10.78
N ARG A 217 -4.77 -0.56 -10.72
CA ARG A 217 -5.34 0.26 -9.62
C ARG A 217 -6.76 0.74 -9.87
N THR A 218 -7.09 1.08 -11.11
CA THR A 218 -8.42 1.55 -11.50
C THR A 218 -9.04 0.52 -12.43
N ILE A 219 -10.21 0.00 -12.06
CA ILE A 219 -10.92 -1.01 -12.83
C ILE A 219 -11.49 -0.40 -14.11
N GLY A 220 -11.23 -1.08 -15.23
CA GLY A 220 -11.79 -0.80 -16.53
C GLY A 220 -11.14 -1.68 -17.60
N PRO A 221 -11.30 -1.36 -18.89
CA PRO A 221 -10.75 -2.19 -19.96
C PRO A 221 -9.22 -2.21 -19.90
N VAL A 222 -8.66 -3.42 -19.83
CA VAL A 222 -7.22 -3.67 -19.87
C VAL A 222 -6.93 -4.58 -21.06
N ILE A 223 -6.01 -4.16 -21.92
CA ILE A 223 -5.43 -5.03 -22.94
C ILE A 223 -4.22 -5.70 -22.30
N ALA A 224 -4.38 -6.97 -21.91
CA ALA A 224 -3.33 -7.74 -21.28
C ALA A 224 -2.41 -8.36 -22.33
N MET A 225 -1.11 -8.07 -22.23
CA MET A 225 -0.05 -8.78 -22.95
C MET A 225 0.75 -9.57 -21.91
N GLY A 226 0.27 -10.76 -21.53
CA GLY A 226 0.89 -11.62 -20.52
C GLY A 226 -0.13 -12.40 -19.69
N ALA A 227 0.34 -13.05 -18.62
CA ALA A 227 -0.51 -13.79 -17.71
C ALA A 227 -1.23 -12.83 -16.74
N THR A 228 -2.46 -13.13 -16.35
CA THR A 228 -3.30 -12.24 -15.55
C THR A 228 -3.84 -12.89 -14.29
N LEU A 229 -4.10 -12.03 -13.29
CA LEU A 229 -5.06 -12.31 -12.23
C LEU A 229 -6.38 -11.63 -12.60
N THR A 230 -7.45 -12.41 -12.69
CA THR A 230 -8.80 -11.90 -12.97
C THR A 230 -9.67 -12.05 -11.72
N GLY A 231 -10.40 -11.00 -11.38
CA GLY A 231 -11.44 -11.03 -10.34
C GLY A 231 -12.84 -11.01 -10.96
N THR A 232 -13.76 -11.76 -10.35
CA THR A 232 -15.17 -11.83 -10.75
C THR A 232 -16.07 -11.65 -9.54
N TRP A 233 -17.00 -10.70 -9.61
CA TRP A 233 -17.98 -10.38 -8.55
C TRP A 233 -19.29 -9.93 -9.20
N ASP A 234 -20.44 -10.33 -8.66
CA ASP A 234 -21.78 -9.92 -9.14
C ASP A 234 -22.00 -9.99 -10.68
N GLY A 235 -21.36 -10.96 -11.35
CA GLY A 235 -21.41 -11.12 -12.81
C GLY A 235 -20.49 -10.18 -13.60
N GLU A 236 -19.80 -9.25 -12.94
CA GLU A 236 -18.72 -8.43 -13.49
C GLU A 236 -17.38 -9.17 -13.43
N SER A 237 -16.44 -8.80 -14.31
CA SER A 237 -15.08 -9.35 -14.29
C SER A 237 -14.06 -8.32 -14.75
N ALA A 238 -12.90 -8.30 -14.10
CA ALA A 238 -11.81 -7.40 -14.44
C ALA A 238 -10.43 -8.03 -14.19
N VAL A 239 -9.44 -7.60 -14.98
CA VAL A 239 -8.03 -7.91 -14.71
C VAL A 239 -7.57 -7.05 -13.54
N LEU A 240 -7.04 -7.71 -12.50
CA LEU A 240 -6.57 -7.07 -11.25
C LEU A 240 -5.04 -6.94 -11.20
N ALA A 241 -4.33 -7.84 -11.87
CA ALA A 241 -2.88 -7.79 -12.01
C ALA A 241 -2.41 -8.49 -13.29
N LEU A 242 -1.24 -8.09 -13.77
CA LEU A 242 -0.54 -8.70 -14.89
C LEU A 242 0.84 -9.18 -14.45
N LEU A 243 1.29 -10.28 -15.02
CA LEU A 243 2.64 -10.79 -14.92
C LEU A 243 3.22 -10.83 -16.33
N THR A 244 4.26 -10.02 -16.58
CA THR A 244 4.81 -9.73 -17.92
C THR A 244 6.32 -9.67 -17.92
#